data_AF-A0A1Q3QEP8-F1
#
_entry.id   AF-A0A1Q3QEP8-F1
#
_cell.length_a   1.000
_cell.length_b   1.000
_cell.length_c   1.000
_cell.angle_alpha   90.00
_cell.angle_beta   90.00
_cell.angle_gamma   90.00
#
_symmetry.space_group_name_H-M   'P 1'
#
loop_
_entity.id
_entity.type
_entity.pdbx_description
1 polymer ?
#
loop_
_entity_poly.entity_id
_entity_poly.type
_entity_poly.pdbx_seq_one_letter_code
_entity_poly.pdbx_strand_id
1 'polypeptide(L)'
;MKKTDLNKDRATLTDFLKTWPLERIEKMSLDEYVNVKDPETFCQYVETKTRPLGSIKGLNSIKFGIYKRGDKKKRPKNAVSDDSHSWLSYFGEKKNVAFESIKSELIKIIESAQRLDLEKIDDIHLHSIFKWKIAFLYSNEGFIPIFKKDALHLIAENLGLAISKNTKYSEIHRFIAKTKPIGISVYDYMRKLYSEYRIEQESDKKDKQVNSTKRKARKATGQRNTSSQNRKGTREYVAEQFHNELQEKLEKFLSDKYGVDNVVLEENYIDVKLTLKNEIRYYEVKTAGFAEDCIRQGLGQLLSYVHYENDKRKKKLIVFGKNKPNDQEVDFIGFIKSQFNKVDFEYLSLTEIENE
;
A
#
# COMPACT_ATOMS: atom_id res chain seq x y z
N MET A 1 -9.59 -19.36 3.56
CA MET A 1 -8.58 -19.03 4.60
C MET A 1 -9.27 -18.33 5.76
N LYS A 2 -8.77 -18.40 7.01
CA LYS A 2 -9.44 -17.82 8.18
C LYS A 2 -9.17 -16.31 8.26
N LYS A 3 -10.20 -15.50 8.55
CA LYS A 3 -10.16 -14.04 8.83
C LYS A 3 -9.04 -13.60 9.80
N THR A 4 -8.49 -14.55 10.55
CA THR A 4 -7.42 -14.42 11.53
C THR A 4 -6.05 -14.08 10.91
N ASP A 5 -5.76 -14.50 9.67
CA ASP A 5 -4.44 -14.25 9.06
C ASP A 5 -4.36 -12.86 8.44
N LEU A 6 -5.43 -12.38 7.78
CA LEU A 6 -5.53 -10.99 7.29
C LEU A 6 -5.41 -9.96 8.42
N ASN A 7 -6.06 -10.23 9.57
CA ASN A 7 -5.96 -9.35 10.73
C ASN A 7 -4.52 -9.25 11.26
N LYS A 8 -3.72 -10.31 11.16
CA LYS A 8 -2.31 -10.30 11.56
C LYS A 8 -1.44 -9.54 10.56
N ASP A 9 -1.68 -9.72 9.26
CA ASP A 9 -0.94 -8.99 8.22
C ASP A 9 -1.15 -7.49 8.35
N ARG A 10 -2.41 -7.04 8.50
CA ARG A 10 -2.74 -5.63 8.73
C ARG A 10 -2.21 -5.10 10.06
N ALA A 11 -2.26 -5.88 11.14
CA ALA A 11 -1.66 -5.51 12.41
C ALA A 11 -0.13 -5.31 12.27
N THR A 12 0.56 -6.21 11.57
CA THR A 12 2.00 -6.09 11.29
C THR A 12 2.32 -4.81 10.52
N LEU A 13 1.51 -4.47 9.51
CA LEU A 13 1.67 -3.24 8.76
C LEU A 13 1.45 -1.99 9.64
N THR A 14 0.40 -2.01 10.46
CA THR A 14 0.09 -0.91 11.39
C THR A 14 1.20 -0.72 12.42
N ASP A 15 1.73 -1.80 12.99
CA ASP A 15 2.85 -1.75 13.95
C ASP A 15 4.11 -1.17 13.31
N PHE A 16 4.41 -1.56 12.06
CA PHE A 16 5.52 -1.01 11.29
C PHE A 16 5.36 0.50 11.07
N LEU A 17 4.21 0.94 10.53
CA LEU A 17 3.96 2.35 10.21
C LEU A 17 3.91 3.24 11.45
N LYS A 18 3.48 2.70 12.60
CA LYS A 18 3.53 3.39 13.89
C LYS A 18 4.97 3.53 14.42
N THR A 19 5.82 2.54 14.16
CA THR A 19 7.23 2.56 14.61
C THR A 19 8.09 3.44 13.71
N TRP A 20 7.84 3.39 12.40
CA TRP A 20 8.61 4.05 11.36
C TRP A 20 7.73 5.00 10.53
N PRO A 21 7.20 6.05 11.16
CA PRO A 21 6.46 7.08 10.45
C PRO A 21 7.40 7.93 9.57
N LEU A 22 6.87 8.61 8.53
CA LEU A 22 7.69 9.43 7.63
C LEU A 22 8.47 10.49 8.42
N GLU A 23 7.84 11.13 9.40
CA GLU A 23 8.45 12.15 10.26
C GLU A 23 9.64 11.60 11.07
N ARG A 24 9.63 10.30 11.39
CA ARG A 24 10.77 9.64 12.02
C ARG A 24 11.85 9.31 10.98
N ILE A 25 11.47 8.87 9.78
CA ILE A 25 12.44 8.59 8.70
C ILE A 25 13.24 9.85 8.36
N GLU A 26 12.60 11.01 8.32
CA GLU A 26 13.27 12.31 8.08
C GLU A 26 14.34 12.65 9.12
N LYS A 27 14.07 12.31 10.39
CA LYS A 27 14.91 12.62 11.56
C LYS A 27 15.83 11.46 11.97
N MET A 28 15.74 10.33 11.29
CA MET A 28 16.42 9.09 11.66
C MET A 28 17.95 9.24 11.55
N SER A 29 18.65 8.73 12.57
CA SER A 29 20.11 8.62 12.55
C SER A 29 20.61 7.37 11.78
N LEU A 30 21.88 7.33 11.41
CA LEU A 30 22.47 6.16 10.74
C LEU A 30 22.41 4.89 11.62
N ASP A 31 22.60 5.00 12.93
CA ASP A 31 22.51 3.84 13.83
C ASP A 31 21.06 3.32 13.97
N GLU A 32 20.06 4.20 13.90
CA GLU A 32 18.64 3.81 13.83
C GLU A 32 18.27 3.21 12.47
N TYR A 33 18.94 3.61 11.40
CA TYR A 33 18.75 3.03 10.07
C TYR A 33 19.26 1.60 10.01
N VAL A 34 20.53 1.39 10.37
CA VAL A 34 21.21 0.10 10.25
C VAL A 34 22.27 -0.10 11.32
N ASN A 35 22.15 -1.17 12.09
CA ASN A 35 23.13 -1.56 13.10
C ASN A 35 23.28 -3.10 13.13
N VAL A 36 24.33 -3.57 13.78
CA VAL A 36 24.64 -5.00 13.86
C VAL A 36 23.79 -5.63 14.96
N LYS A 37 23.02 -6.67 14.61
CA LYS A 37 22.19 -7.47 15.55
C LYS A 37 21.13 -6.69 16.31
N ASP A 38 20.74 -5.51 15.83
CA ASP A 38 19.65 -4.75 16.41
C ASP A 38 18.39 -4.95 15.56
N PRO A 39 17.38 -5.71 16.04
CA PRO A 39 16.14 -5.97 15.29
C PRO A 39 15.23 -4.75 15.21
N GLU A 40 15.51 -3.68 15.98
CA GLU A 40 14.70 -2.47 16.00
C GLU A 40 15.10 -1.47 14.92
N THR A 41 16.29 -1.56 14.32
CA THR A 41 16.69 -0.63 13.25
C THR A 41 15.78 -0.76 12.03
N PHE A 42 15.63 0.33 11.27
CA PHE A 42 14.72 0.37 10.12
C PHE A 42 14.95 -0.80 9.14
N CYS A 43 16.20 -1.02 8.70
CA CYS A 43 16.53 -2.10 7.78
C CYS A 43 16.18 -3.49 8.31
N GLN A 44 16.47 -3.76 9.59
CA GLN A 44 16.19 -5.06 10.21
C GLN A 44 14.71 -5.26 10.47
N TYR A 45 13.99 -4.20 10.87
CA TYR A 45 12.54 -4.22 11.03
C TYR A 45 11.87 -4.57 9.69
N VAL A 46 12.25 -3.88 8.61
CA VAL A 46 11.75 -4.15 7.25
C VAL A 46 12.05 -5.60 6.84
N GLU A 47 13.26 -6.11 7.04
CA GLU A 47 13.60 -7.47 6.62
C GLU A 47 12.92 -8.58 7.44
N THR A 48 12.78 -8.38 8.75
CA THR A 48 12.43 -9.46 9.68
C THR A 48 10.98 -9.39 10.14
N LYS A 49 10.57 -8.27 10.74
CA LYS A 49 9.23 -8.12 11.34
C LYS A 49 8.14 -7.99 10.28
N THR A 50 8.44 -7.36 9.14
CA THR A 50 7.47 -7.25 8.03
C THR A 50 7.51 -8.42 7.05
N ARG A 51 8.20 -9.52 7.39
CA ARG A 51 8.34 -10.70 6.52
C ARG A 51 7.01 -11.31 6.04
N PRO A 52 5.94 -11.41 6.86
CA PRO A 52 4.62 -11.88 6.38
C PRO A 52 4.05 -11.04 5.23
N LEU A 53 4.45 -9.77 5.13
CA LEU A 53 4.02 -8.80 4.12
C LEU A 53 4.91 -8.84 2.86
N GLY A 54 5.49 -10.01 2.55
CA GLY A 54 6.45 -10.22 1.45
C GLY A 54 7.92 -10.21 1.92
N SER A 55 8.64 -11.31 1.68
CA SER A 55 10.00 -11.52 2.20
C SER A 55 11.08 -10.89 1.31
N ILE A 56 12.07 -10.24 1.93
CA ILE A 56 13.28 -9.69 1.26
C ILE A 56 14.59 -10.36 1.71
N LYS A 57 14.47 -11.53 2.34
CA LYS A 57 15.61 -12.39 2.69
C LYS A 57 16.27 -13.00 1.45
N GLY A 58 17.50 -13.50 1.64
CA GLY A 58 18.30 -14.14 0.60
C GLY A 58 19.34 -13.23 -0.06
N LEU A 59 19.35 -11.94 0.28
CA LEU A 59 20.36 -10.97 -0.14
C LEU A 59 21.14 -10.45 1.07
N ASN A 60 22.43 -10.17 0.87
CA ASN A 60 23.28 -9.59 1.91
C ASN A 60 22.90 -8.12 2.20
N SER A 61 23.54 -7.53 3.22
CA SER A 61 23.21 -6.18 3.68
C SER A 61 23.49 -5.05 2.68
N ILE A 62 24.16 -5.32 1.55
CA ILE A 62 24.39 -4.30 0.50
C ILE A 62 23.09 -3.78 -0.10
N LYS A 63 21.99 -4.57 -0.03
CA LYS A 63 20.65 -4.17 -0.48
C LYS A 63 20.11 -2.92 0.22
N PHE A 64 20.65 -2.59 1.39
CA PHE A 64 20.31 -1.40 2.18
C PHE A 64 21.11 -0.16 1.76
N GLY A 65 21.98 -0.24 0.75
CA GLY A 65 22.81 0.86 0.27
C GLY A 65 24.01 1.16 1.16
N ILE A 66 23.80 1.28 2.48
CA ILE A 66 24.83 1.39 3.53
C ILE A 66 24.53 0.38 4.64
N TYR A 67 25.58 -0.22 5.21
CA TYR A 67 25.44 -1.12 6.36
C TYR A 67 26.66 -1.11 7.26
N LYS A 68 26.43 -1.35 8.55
CA LYS A 68 27.48 -1.56 9.55
C LYS A 68 28.01 -2.99 9.45
N ARG A 69 29.32 -3.15 9.34
CA ARG A 69 29.96 -4.47 9.24
C ARG A 69 30.01 -5.12 10.62
N GLY A 70 29.58 -6.38 10.70
CA GLY A 70 29.79 -7.20 11.91
C GLY A 70 31.26 -7.55 12.15
N ASP A 71 32.02 -7.73 11.07
CA ASP A 71 33.48 -7.89 11.09
C ASP A 71 34.12 -6.72 10.35
N LYS A 72 34.81 -5.84 11.09
CA LYS A 72 35.42 -4.61 10.55
C LYS A 72 36.46 -4.89 9.47
N LYS A 73 37.11 -6.07 9.50
CA LYS A 73 38.15 -6.48 8.54
C LYS A 73 37.60 -6.90 7.18
N LYS A 74 36.34 -7.35 7.12
CA LYS A 74 35.70 -7.85 5.88
C LYS A 74 35.17 -6.70 5.02
N ARG A 75 36.09 -5.96 4.38
CA ARG A 75 35.74 -4.87 3.45
C ARG A 75 35.35 -5.45 2.07
N PRO A 76 34.12 -5.21 1.57
CA PRO A 76 33.71 -5.66 0.25
C PRO A 76 34.47 -4.93 -0.86
N LYS A 77 34.83 -5.63 -1.94
CA LYS A 77 35.57 -5.04 -3.08
C LYS A 77 34.74 -4.01 -3.88
N ASN A 78 33.43 -4.21 -3.96
CA ASN A 78 32.53 -3.39 -4.77
C ASN A 78 31.79 -2.33 -3.94
N ALA A 79 32.37 -1.89 -2.82
CA ALA A 79 31.78 -0.86 -1.97
C ALA A 79 32.88 0.00 -1.33
N VAL A 80 32.55 1.27 -1.08
CA VAL A 80 33.39 2.15 -0.26
C VAL A 80 33.24 1.71 1.19
N SER A 81 34.33 1.79 1.96
CA SER A 81 34.33 1.37 3.36
C SER A 81 35.13 2.33 4.21
N ASP A 82 34.55 2.77 5.33
CA ASP A 82 35.30 3.38 6.43
C ASP A 82 35.71 2.29 7.45
N ASP A 83 36.02 2.68 8.69
CA ASP A 83 36.41 1.77 9.77
C ASP A 83 35.32 0.78 10.21
N SER A 84 34.05 1.07 9.92
CA SER A 84 32.90 0.32 10.47
C SER A 84 31.77 0.04 9.47
N HIS A 85 31.55 0.90 8.48
CA HIS A 85 30.45 0.86 7.53
C HIS A 85 30.94 0.69 6.11
N SER A 86 30.13 0.03 5.30
CA SER A 86 30.33 -0.10 3.86
C SER A 86 29.10 0.39 3.12
N TRP A 87 29.30 1.08 2.00
CA TRP A 87 28.23 1.63 1.16
C TRP A 87 28.60 1.62 -0.32
N LEU A 88 27.58 1.70 -1.17
CA LEU A 88 27.77 1.79 -2.62
C LEU A 88 28.27 3.20 -3.00
N SER A 89 29.31 3.26 -3.84
CA SER A 89 30.07 4.49 -4.11
C SER A 89 29.21 5.63 -4.67
N TYR A 90 28.18 5.31 -5.44
CA TYR A 90 27.30 6.29 -6.05
C TYR A 90 26.41 7.05 -5.04
N PHE A 91 26.33 6.61 -3.78
CA PHE A 91 25.66 7.39 -2.72
C PHE A 91 26.55 8.48 -2.11
N GLY A 92 27.86 8.42 -2.34
CA GLY A 92 28.80 9.45 -1.91
C GLY A 92 30.15 8.90 -1.45
N GLU A 93 31.12 9.80 -1.34
CA GLU A 93 32.51 9.45 -0.99
C GLU A 93 32.70 9.20 0.52
N LYS A 94 31.84 9.78 1.36
CA LYS A 94 31.93 9.71 2.82
C LYS A 94 30.65 9.11 3.41
N LYS A 95 30.79 8.41 4.54
CA LYS A 95 29.68 7.74 5.25
C LYS A 95 28.44 8.62 5.44
N ASN A 96 28.62 9.84 5.96
CA ASN A 96 27.48 10.73 6.23
C ASN A 96 26.80 11.20 4.94
N VAL A 97 27.57 11.49 3.89
CA VAL A 97 27.03 11.87 2.57
C VAL A 97 26.23 10.71 1.99
N ALA A 98 26.76 9.49 2.07
CA ALA A 98 26.08 8.29 1.62
C ALA A 98 24.77 8.03 2.38
N PHE A 99 24.78 8.18 3.70
CA PHE A 99 23.56 8.02 4.49
C PHE A 99 22.51 9.07 4.15
N GLU A 100 22.87 10.35 4.05
CA GLU A 100 21.92 11.41 3.71
C GLU A 100 21.34 11.23 2.29
N SER A 101 22.16 10.77 1.33
CA SER A 101 21.71 10.41 -0.02
C SER A 101 20.67 9.27 0.03
N ILE A 102 20.96 8.20 0.78
CA ILE A 102 20.04 7.07 0.96
C ILE A 102 18.75 7.50 1.66
N LYS A 103 18.84 8.32 2.72
CA LYS A 103 17.66 8.84 3.43
C LYS A 103 16.79 9.69 2.50
N SER A 104 17.39 10.51 1.64
CA SER A 104 16.66 11.23 0.60
C SER A 104 15.95 10.29 -0.38
N GLU A 105 16.59 9.21 -0.83
CA GLU A 105 15.94 8.19 -1.65
C GLU A 105 14.79 7.48 -0.93
N LEU A 106 14.93 7.15 0.36
CA LEU A 106 13.85 6.56 1.17
C LEU A 106 12.62 7.47 1.23
N ILE A 107 12.82 8.77 1.49
CA ILE A 107 11.74 9.75 1.53
C ILE A 107 11.03 9.80 0.18
N LYS A 108 11.78 9.88 -0.93
CA LYS A 108 11.20 9.86 -2.29
C LYS A 108 10.39 8.59 -2.56
N ILE A 109 10.86 7.42 -2.12
CA ILE A 109 10.12 6.15 -2.26
C ILE A 109 8.80 6.24 -1.48
N ILE A 110 8.84 6.68 -0.23
CA ILE A 110 7.68 6.75 0.66
C ILE A 110 6.63 7.70 0.09
N GLU A 111 7.04 8.90 -0.28
CA GLU A 111 6.18 9.94 -0.86
C GLU A 111 5.55 9.48 -2.18
N SER A 112 6.32 8.84 -3.06
CA SER A 112 5.81 8.31 -4.32
C SER A 112 4.84 7.15 -4.08
N ALA A 113 5.12 6.29 -3.09
CA ALA A 113 4.28 5.15 -2.74
C ALA A 113 2.94 5.56 -2.13
N GLN A 114 2.93 6.53 -1.21
CA GLN A 114 1.70 7.12 -0.67
C GLN A 114 0.82 7.67 -1.81
N ARG A 115 1.45 8.25 -2.83
CA ARG A 115 0.80 8.74 -4.05
C ARG A 115 0.64 7.70 -5.16
N LEU A 116 0.93 6.41 -4.92
CA LEU A 116 0.88 5.31 -5.91
C LEU A 116 1.43 5.71 -7.30
N ASP A 117 2.44 6.59 -7.28
CA ASP A 117 3.20 7.04 -8.43
C ASP A 117 4.40 6.10 -8.54
N LEU A 118 4.12 4.89 -9.03
CA LEU A 118 5.09 3.80 -9.03
C LEU A 118 6.21 4.05 -10.03
N GLU A 119 5.94 4.81 -11.08
CA GLU A 119 6.88 5.19 -12.14
C GLU A 119 8.07 5.97 -11.58
N LYS A 120 7.82 6.93 -10.66
CA LYS A 120 8.90 7.66 -9.96
C LYS A 120 9.81 6.77 -9.14
N ILE A 121 9.35 5.58 -8.75
CA ILE A 121 10.12 4.64 -7.94
C ILE A 121 11.12 3.86 -8.81
N ASP A 122 10.86 3.65 -10.10
CA ASP A 122 11.75 2.85 -10.95
C ASP A 122 13.18 3.38 -11.00
N ASP A 123 13.35 4.70 -11.03
CA ASP A 123 14.64 5.35 -11.26
C ASP A 123 15.45 5.61 -9.99
N ILE A 124 14.94 5.23 -8.81
CA ILE A 124 15.65 5.34 -7.53
C ILE A 124 16.74 4.26 -7.40
N HIS A 125 17.95 4.60 -6.92
CA HIS A 125 19.13 3.72 -7.00
C HIS A 125 19.16 2.60 -5.94
N LEU A 126 18.44 2.74 -4.83
CA LEU A 126 18.29 1.67 -3.86
C LEU A 126 17.89 0.34 -4.52
N HIS A 127 18.47 -0.75 -4.02
CA HIS A 127 18.29 -2.08 -4.60
C HIS A 127 16.79 -2.43 -4.72
N SER A 128 16.38 -2.94 -5.90
CA SER A 128 14.97 -3.14 -6.25
C SER A 128 14.16 -3.85 -5.17
N ILE A 129 14.67 -4.96 -4.62
CA ILE A 129 13.98 -5.72 -3.57
C ILE A 129 13.62 -4.88 -2.33
N PHE A 130 14.51 -3.97 -1.91
CA PHE A 130 14.35 -3.18 -0.70
C PHE A 130 13.49 -1.96 -1.00
N LYS A 131 13.77 -1.31 -2.12
CA LYS A 131 12.99 -0.21 -2.67
C LYS A 131 11.50 -0.54 -2.79
N TRP A 132 11.15 -1.63 -3.48
CA TRP A 132 9.75 -2.01 -3.70
C TRP A 132 9.08 -2.54 -2.43
N LYS A 133 9.85 -3.13 -1.51
CA LYS A 133 9.34 -3.50 -0.18
C LYS A 133 8.94 -2.27 0.62
N ILE A 134 9.79 -1.23 0.67
CA ILE A 134 9.46 0.04 1.32
C ILE A 134 8.24 0.66 0.64
N ALA A 135 8.25 0.75 -0.69
CA ALA A 135 7.12 1.28 -1.45
C ALA A 135 5.81 0.59 -1.04
N PHE A 136 5.79 -0.74 -0.99
CA PHE A 136 4.59 -1.47 -0.57
C PHE A 136 4.14 -1.09 0.85
N LEU A 137 5.06 -1.03 1.81
CA LEU A 137 4.73 -0.73 3.21
C LEU A 137 4.08 0.65 3.38
N TYR A 138 4.41 1.63 2.54
CA TYR A 138 3.82 2.97 2.60
C TYR A 138 2.72 3.22 1.54
N SER A 139 2.35 2.22 0.74
CA SER A 139 1.39 2.34 -0.36
C SER A 139 -0.08 2.17 0.04
N ASN A 140 -0.38 1.98 1.33
CA ASN A 140 -1.70 1.59 1.83
C ASN A 140 -2.26 0.34 1.10
N GLU A 141 -1.45 -0.73 1.03
CA GLU A 141 -1.81 -1.99 0.36
C GLU A 141 -2.10 -1.81 -1.15
N GLY A 142 -1.48 -0.83 -1.82
CA GLY A 142 -1.85 -0.41 -3.18
C GLY A 142 -1.35 -1.26 -4.34
N PHE A 143 -0.57 -2.31 -4.08
CA PHE A 143 -0.17 -3.30 -5.08
C PHE A 143 0.21 -4.64 -4.41
N ILE A 144 0.52 -5.67 -5.21
CA ILE A 144 0.78 -7.02 -4.69
C ILE A 144 2.25 -7.14 -4.20
N PRO A 145 2.50 -7.57 -2.94
CA PRO A 145 3.82 -7.52 -2.31
C PRO A 145 4.82 -8.60 -2.78
N ILE A 146 5.21 -8.56 -4.06
CA ILE A 146 6.16 -9.48 -4.69
C ILE A 146 7.42 -8.69 -5.10
N PHE A 147 8.57 -8.93 -4.46
CA PHE A 147 9.75 -8.06 -4.63
C PHE A 147 10.97 -8.73 -5.25
N LYS A 148 11.08 -10.06 -5.16
CA LYS A 148 12.18 -10.81 -5.78
C LYS A 148 12.00 -10.73 -7.29
N LYS A 149 13.01 -10.25 -8.02
CA LYS A 149 12.96 -10.03 -9.46
C LYS A 149 12.48 -11.27 -10.23
N ASP A 150 13.12 -12.41 -10.00
CA ASP A 150 12.79 -13.65 -10.70
C ASP A 150 11.36 -14.11 -10.42
N ALA A 151 10.89 -13.94 -9.17
CA ALA A 151 9.51 -14.27 -8.80
C ALA A 151 8.51 -13.32 -9.46
N LEU A 152 8.78 -12.02 -9.44
CA LEU A 152 7.94 -10.99 -10.04
C LEU A 152 7.81 -11.19 -11.55
N HIS A 153 8.94 -11.45 -12.23
CA HIS A 153 8.98 -11.68 -13.67
C HIS A 153 8.22 -12.96 -14.03
N LEU A 154 8.53 -14.09 -13.37
CA LEU A 154 7.89 -15.38 -13.63
C LEU A 154 6.37 -15.27 -13.46
N ILE A 155 5.91 -14.65 -12.38
CA ILE A 155 4.47 -14.46 -12.12
C ILE A 155 3.82 -13.65 -13.24
N ALA A 156 4.43 -12.53 -13.63
CA ALA A 156 3.86 -11.67 -14.65
C ALA A 156 3.84 -12.31 -16.05
N GLU A 157 4.89 -13.04 -16.43
CA GLU A 157 4.93 -13.81 -17.68
C GLU A 157 3.84 -14.87 -17.72
N ASN A 158 3.65 -15.62 -16.62
CA ASN A 158 2.59 -16.63 -16.54
C ASN A 158 1.18 -16.02 -16.53
N LEU A 159 1.03 -14.79 -16.04
CA LEU A 159 -0.21 -14.02 -16.13
C LEU A 159 -0.43 -13.37 -17.51
N GLY A 160 0.51 -13.54 -18.45
CA GLY A 160 0.39 -13.10 -19.84
C GLY A 160 1.07 -11.77 -20.18
N LEU A 161 1.89 -11.20 -19.29
CA LEU A 161 2.69 -10.02 -19.62
C LEU A 161 3.95 -10.42 -20.38
N ALA A 162 4.16 -9.85 -21.58
CA ALA A 162 5.42 -10.00 -22.29
C ALA A 162 6.50 -9.13 -21.61
N ILE A 163 7.49 -9.78 -20.99
CA ILE A 163 8.58 -9.08 -20.31
C ILE A 163 9.80 -8.95 -21.22
N SER A 164 10.40 -7.77 -21.21
CA SER A 164 11.68 -7.48 -21.83
C SER A 164 12.68 -6.94 -20.81
N LYS A 165 13.94 -6.74 -21.23
CA LYS A 165 14.95 -6.09 -20.39
C LYS A 165 14.59 -4.66 -19.98
N ASN A 166 13.70 -4.00 -20.73
CA ASN A 166 13.30 -2.61 -20.50
C ASN A 166 11.99 -2.49 -19.71
N THR A 167 11.27 -3.60 -19.50
CA THR A 167 10.02 -3.61 -18.74
C THR A 167 10.31 -3.16 -17.31
N LYS A 168 9.63 -2.09 -16.90
CA LYS A 168 9.84 -1.44 -15.61
C LYS A 168 9.13 -2.21 -14.49
N TYR A 169 9.59 -2.05 -13.24
CA TYR A 169 8.95 -2.74 -12.12
C TYR A 169 7.56 -2.17 -11.84
N SER A 170 7.37 -0.86 -12.01
CA SER A 170 6.06 -0.21 -11.89
C SER A 170 5.04 -0.83 -12.85
N GLU A 171 5.42 -1.03 -14.11
CA GLU A 171 4.61 -1.66 -15.14
C GLU A 171 4.18 -3.07 -14.72
N ILE A 172 5.13 -3.89 -14.24
CA ILE A 172 4.83 -5.25 -13.79
C ILE A 172 3.90 -5.23 -12.57
N HIS A 173 4.16 -4.36 -11.60
CA HIS A 173 3.30 -4.23 -10.41
C HIS A 173 1.88 -3.79 -10.75
N ARG A 174 1.73 -2.81 -11.67
CA ARG A 174 0.42 -2.37 -12.17
C ARG A 174 -0.29 -3.50 -12.91
N PHE A 175 0.42 -4.25 -13.75
CA PHE A 175 -0.15 -5.39 -14.46
C PHE A 175 -0.68 -6.45 -13.50
N ILE A 176 0.14 -6.91 -12.55
CA ILE A 176 -0.28 -7.93 -11.59
C ILE A 176 -1.44 -7.42 -10.73
N ALA A 177 -1.46 -6.14 -10.33
CA ALA A 177 -2.56 -5.58 -9.54
C ALA A 177 -3.92 -5.66 -10.26
N LYS A 178 -3.96 -5.49 -11.60
CA LYS A 178 -5.18 -5.64 -12.40
C LYS A 178 -5.77 -7.05 -12.37
N THR A 179 -4.94 -8.06 -12.13
CA THR A 179 -5.36 -9.47 -12.09
C THR A 179 -5.94 -9.90 -10.73
N LYS A 180 -5.93 -9.01 -9.72
CA LYS A 180 -6.33 -9.34 -8.35
C LYS A 180 -7.84 -9.62 -8.28
N PRO A 181 -8.27 -10.82 -7.84
CA PRO A 181 -9.68 -11.14 -7.69
C PRO A 181 -10.38 -10.33 -6.58
N ILE A 182 -11.69 -10.16 -6.71
CA ILE A 182 -12.57 -9.57 -5.70
C ILE A 182 -12.57 -10.38 -4.41
N GLY A 183 -12.58 -9.68 -3.27
CA GLY A 183 -12.72 -10.27 -1.94
C GLY A 183 -11.47 -10.97 -1.41
N ILE A 184 -10.37 -10.95 -2.16
CA ILE A 184 -9.07 -11.50 -1.75
C ILE A 184 -8.14 -10.34 -1.41
N SER A 185 -7.45 -10.40 -0.26
CA SER A 185 -6.46 -9.36 0.11
C SER A 185 -5.21 -9.42 -0.77
N VAL A 186 -4.42 -8.34 -0.82
CA VAL A 186 -3.13 -8.35 -1.55
C VAL A 186 -2.17 -9.41 -1.04
N TYR A 187 -2.20 -9.72 0.25
CA TYR A 187 -1.37 -10.75 0.88
C TYR A 187 -1.81 -12.16 0.49
N ASP A 188 -3.11 -12.40 0.45
CA ASP A 188 -3.67 -13.67 0.04
C ASP A 188 -3.45 -13.93 -1.44
N TYR A 189 -3.58 -12.88 -2.24
CA TYR A 189 -3.31 -12.98 -3.66
C TYR A 189 -1.82 -13.23 -3.92
N MET A 190 -0.92 -12.54 -3.23
CA MET A 190 0.51 -12.87 -3.23
C MET A 190 0.72 -14.37 -2.91
N ARG A 191 0.18 -14.86 -1.79
CA ARG A 191 0.34 -16.26 -1.38
C ARG A 191 -0.21 -17.24 -2.43
N LYS A 192 -1.37 -16.94 -3.02
CA LYS A 192 -1.96 -17.72 -4.13
C LYS A 192 -1.00 -17.80 -5.30
N LEU A 193 -0.48 -16.66 -5.78
CA LEU A 193 0.44 -16.60 -6.92
C LEU A 193 1.73 -17.40 -6.66
N TYR A 194 2.34 -17.25 -5.48
CA TYR A 194 3.52 -18.05 -5.11
C TYR A 194 3.23 -19.57 -5.12
N SER A 195 2.07 -19.98 -4.58
CA SER A 195 1.67 -21.39 -4.54
C SER A 195 1.38 -21.94 -5.94
N GLU A 196 0.67 -21.16 -6.76
CA GLU A 196 0.23 -21.52 -8.11
C GLU A 196 1.41 -21.75 -9.05
N TYR A 197 2.40 -20.85 -9.00
CA TYR A 197 3.61 -20.93 -9.82
C TYR A 197 4.77 -21.66 -9.13
N ARG A 198 4.49 -22.38 -8.02
CA ARG A 198 5.45 -23.23 -7.28
C ARG A 198 6.75 -22.52 -6.91
N ILE A 199 6.65 -21.25 -6.56
CA ILE A 199 7.80 -20.44 -6.17
C ILE A 199 8.07 -20.69 -4.69
N GLU A 200 9.25 -21.23 -4.34
CA GLU A 200 9.61 -21.49 -2.95
C GLU A 200 9.60 -20.20 -2.13
N GLN A 201 8.74 -20.13 -1.12
CA GLN A 201 8.85 -19.11 -0.09
C GLN A 201 9.79 -19.58 1.02
N GLU A 202 10.73 -18.74 1.43
CA GLU A 202 11.60 -19.06 2.56
C GLU A 202 10.85 -19.19 3.90
N SER A 203 9.59 -18.71 4.00
CA SER A 203 8.70 -18.99 5.14
C SER A 203 8.47 -20.48 5.32
N ASP A 204 8.41 -21.24 4.22
CA ASP A 204 7.98 -22.63 4.20
C ASP A 204 9.09 -23.59 4.69
N LYS A 205 10.33 -23.10 4.78
CA LYS A 205 11.47 -23.87 5.31
C LYS A 205 11.44 -24.01 6.83
N LYS A 206 10.66 -23.20 7.57
CA LYS A 206 10.53 -23.29 9.04
C LYS A 206 9.30 -24.07 9.53
N ASP A 207 8.25 -24.22 8.71
CA ASP A 207 7.01 -24.91 9.13
C ASP A 207 7.03 -26.44 8.92
N LYS A 208 8.09 -27.00 8.32
CA LYS A 208 8.24 -28.46 8.15
C LYS A 208 8.56 -29.22 9.45
N GLN A 209 8.56 -28.57 10.63
CA GLN A 209 8.89 -29.19 11.92
C GLN A 209 7.77 -29.17 12.97
N VAL A 210 6.50 -28.99 12.58
CA VAL A 210 5.37 -29.12 13.54
C VAL A 210 4.39 -30.18 13.08
N ASN A 211 4.34 -31.26 13.87
CA ASN A 211 3.53 -32.46 13.70
C ASN A 211 2.07 -32.22 13.29
N SER A 212 1.65 -33.01 12.30
CA SER A 212 0.27 -33.17 11.86
C SER A 212 -0.62 -33.71 13.00
N THR A 213 -1.43 -32.85 13.61
CA THR A 213 -2.59 -33.27 14.38
C THR A 213 -3.86 -32.89 13.63
N LYS A 214 -4.63 -33.91 13.23
CA LYS A 214 -5.97 -33.78 12.62
C LYS A 214 -6.83 -32.84 13.47
N ARG A 215 -7.22 -31.67 12.94
CA ARG A 215 -8.06 -30.69 13.64
C ARG A 215 -9.54 -30.96 13.36
N LYS A 216 -10.30 -31.33 14.41
CA LYS A 216 -11.77 -31.41 14.43
C LYS A 216 -12.42 -30.06 14.10
N ALA A 217 -13.63 -30.12 13.53
CA ALA A 217 -14.49 -28.97 13.24
C ALA A 217 -14.74 -28.11 14.51
N ARG A 218 -14.71 -26.79 14.38
CA ARG A 218 -14.84 -25.84 15.51
C ARG A 218 -16.27 -25.33 15.68
N LYS A 219 -16.73 -25.27 16.94
CA LYS A 219 -17.87 -24.45 17.42
C LYS A 219 -17.48 -22.97 17.54
N ALA A 220 -18.46 -22.08 17.41
CA ALA A 220 -18.32 -20.63 17.52
C ALA A 220 -17.85 -20.18 18.92
N THR A 221 -17.05 -19.12 18.98
CA THR A 221 -16.52 -18.52 20.22
C THR A 221 -17.35 -17.30 20.62
N GLY A 222 -17.72 -17.21 21.91
CA GLY A 222 -18.59 -16.16 22.48
C GLY A 222 -17.87 -14.98 23.15
N GLN A 223 -16.58 -14.76 22.93
CA GLN A 223 -15.85 -13.61 23.51
C GLN A 223 -15.05 -12.86 22.44
N ARG A 224 -15.33 -11.55 22.33
CA ARG A 224 -14.57 -10.57 21.55
C ARG A 224 -13.73 -9.73 22.52
N ASN A 225 -12.54 -9.34 22.09
CA ASN A 225 -11.70 -8.42 22.85
C ASN A 225 -12.40 -7.04 22.89
N THR A 226 -12.71 -6.52 24.08
CA THR A 226 -13.51 -5.30 24.31
C THR A 226 -12.68 -4.07 24.65
N SER A 227 -11.35 -4.18 24.70
CA SER A 227 -10.49 -3.03 25.00
C SER A 227 -10.38 -2.09 23.80
N SER A 228 -10.90 -0.87 23.94
CA SER A 228 -10.65 0.23 23.01
C SER A 228 -9.18 0.66 23.09
N GLN A 229 -8.51 0.72 21.94
CA GLN A 229 -7.21 1.36 21.82
C GLN A 229 -7.36 2.64 21.03
N ASN A 230 -7.61 3.74 21.74
CA ASN A 230 -7.56 5.08 21.17
C ASN A 230 -6.12 5.62 21.26
N ARG A 231 -5.40 5.59 20.13
CA ARG A 231 -4.25 6.47 19.87
C ARG A 231 -4.20 6.71 18.37
N LYS A 232 -4.38 7.97 17.92
CA LYS A 232 -4.19 8.37 16.50
C LYS A 232 -2.84 7.82 16.03
N GLY A 233 -2.86 6.80 15.17
CA GLY A 233 -1.64 6.16 14.66
C GLY A 233 -1.12 6.91 13.45
N THR A 234 0.18 6.84 13.15
CA THR A 234 0.75 7.46 11.93
C THR A 234 0.06 7.00 10.65
N ARG A 235 -0.36 5.73 10.58
CA ARG A 235 -1.15 5.24 9.43
C ARG A 235 -2.44 6.04 9.24
N GLU A 236 -3.12 6.42 10.32
CA GLU A 236 -4.32 7.25 10.28
C GLU A 236 -3.97 8.68 9.87
N TYR A 237 -2.89 9.25 10.40
CA TYR A 237 -2.42 10.60 10.02
C TYR A 237 -2.03 10.71 8.54
N VAL A 238 -1.26 9.75 8.02
CA VAL A 238 -0.88 9.69 6.59
C VAL A 238 -2.10 9.44 5.71
N ALA A 239 -3.02 8.58 6.15
CA ALA A 239 -4.27 8.36 5.43
C ALA A 239 -5.15 9.62 5.43
N GLU A 240 -5.17 10.39 6.52
CA GLU A 240 -5.88 11.68 6.67
C GLU A 240 -5.27 12.73 5.73
N GLN A 241 -3.94 12.89 5.68
CA GLN A 241 -3.28 13.81 4.74
C GLN A 241 -3.57 13.47 3.27
N PHE A 242 -3.47 12.19 2.90
CA PHE A 242 -3.72 11.79 1.52
C PHE A 242 -5.22 11.82 1.17
N HIS A 243 -6.11 11.61 2.14
CA HIS A 243 -7.56 11.81 1.98
C HIS A 243 -7.87 13.29 1.69
N ASN A 244 -7.30 14.22 2.46
CA ASN A 244 -7.41 15.66 2.20
C ASN A 244 -6.89 16.04 0.81
N GLU A 245 -5.74 15.52 0.37
CA GLU A 245 -5.22 15.79 -0.99
C GLU A 245 -6.20 15.32 -2.08
N LEU A 246 -6.84 14.16 -1.90
CA LEU A 246 -7.85 13.66 -2.84
C LEU A 246 -9.11 14.52 -2.85
N GLN A 247 -9.56 15.01 -1.67
CA GLN A 247 -10.70 15.91 -1.57
C GLN A 247 -10.43 17.24 -2.28
N GLU A 248 -9.27 17.87 -2.05
CA GLU A 248 -8.90 19.13 -2.71
C GLU A 248 -8.85 18.99 -4.23
N LYS A 249 -8.30 17.89 -4.75
CA LYS A 249 -8.29 17.64 -6.20
C LYS A 249 -9.69 17.44 -6.77
N LEU A 250 -10.55 16.71 -6.06
CA LEU A 250 -11.94 16.52 -6.45
C LEU A 250 -12.72 17.84 -6.40
N GLU A 251 -12.56 18.63 -5.34
CA GLU A 251 -13.18 19.93 -5.18
C GLU A 251 -12.82 20.85 -6.33
N LYS A 252 -11.52 21.01 -6.60
CA LYS A 252 -11.03 21.82 -7.72
C LYS A 252 -11.66 21.38 -9.04
N PHE A 253 -11.64 20.09 -9.35
CA PHE A 253 -12.24 19.56 -10.58
C PHE A 253 -13.74 19.89 -10.68
N LEU A 254 -14.48 19.73 -9.58
CA LEU A 254 -15.91 20.02 -9.56
C LEU A 254 -16.19 21.53 -9.65
N SER A 255 -15.41 22.35 -8.96
CA SER A 255 -15.52 23.81 -8.97
C SER A 255 -15.21 24.39 -10.34
N ASP A 256 -14.19 23.88 -11.02
CA ASP A 256 -13.83 24.28 -12.39
C ASP A 256 -14.95 23.92 -13.39
N LYS A 257 -15.64 22.78 -13.18
CA LYS A 257 -16.66 22.26 -14.09
C LYS A 257 -18.07 22.79 -13.83
N TYR A 258 -18.42 23.04 -12.57
CA TYR A 258 -19.79 23.35 -12.15
C TYR A 258 -19.91 24.68 -11.39
N GLY A 259 -18.81 25.38 -11.13
CA GLY A 259 -18.77 26.63 -10.36
C GLY A 259 -18.62 26.38 -8.86
N VAL A 260 -17.78 27.20 -8.22
CA VAL A 260 -17.41 27.07 -6.80
C VAL A 260 -18.61 27.11 -5.85
N ASP A 261 -19.62 27.94 -6.15
CA ASP A 261 -20.82 28.09 -5.31
C ASP A 261 -21.68 26.82 -5.22
N ASN A 262 -21.45 25.86 -6.13
CA ASN A 262 -22.18 24.59 -6.15
C ASN A 262 -21.47 23.47 -5.38
N VAL A 263 -20.25 23.68 -4.92
CA VAL A 263 -19.41 22.66 -4.26
C VAL A 263 -19.24 23.00 -2.78
N VAL A 264 -19.53 22.03 -1.91
CA VAL A 264 -19.39 22.16 -0.46
C VAL A 264 -18.55 21.01 0.07
N LEU A 265 -17.56 21.32 0.90
CA LEU A 265 -16.71 20.35 1.60
C LEU A 265 -17.20 20.11 3.03
N GLU A 266 -17.05 18.87 3.52
CA GLU A 266 -17.18 18.52 4.94
C GLU A 266 -18.53 18.95 5.57
N GLU A 267 -19.62 18.91 4.79
CA GLU A 267 -20.96 19.21 5.29
C GLU A 267 -21.64 17.92 5.78
N ASN A 268 -22.06 17.92 7.05
CA ASN A 268 -22.84 16.83 7.66
C ASN A 268 -22.19 15.44 7.52
N TYR A 269 -20.87 15.35 7.73
CA TYR A 269 -20.08 14.11 7.62
C TYR A 269 -19.97 13.53 6.20
N ILE A 270 -20.12 14.36 5.16
CA ILE A 270 -19.80 14.00 3.78
C ILE A 270 -18.55 14.75 3.35
N ASP A 271 -17.65 14.04 2.71
CA ASP A 271 -16.39 14.58 2.21
C ASP A 271 -16.62 15.72 1.19
N VAL A 272 -17.43 15.51 0.14
CA VAL A 272 -17.80 16.55 -0.85
C VAL A 272 -19.26 16.44 -1.27
N LYS A 273 -19.95 17.57 -1.40
CA LYS A 273 -21.32 17.69 -1.90
C LYS A 273 -21.35 18.64 -3.09
N LEU A 274 -21.91 18.19 -4.22
CA LEU A 274 -22.20 19.03 -5.38
C LEU A 274 -23.70 19.22 -5.54
N THR A 275 -24.13 20.48 -5.57
CA THR A 275 -25.53 20.88 -5.62
C THR A 275 -25.87 21.42 -7.00
N LEU A 276 -26.68 20.70 -7.78
CA LEU A 276 -27.16 21.12 -9.09
C LEU A 276 -28.66 21.47 -9.04
N LYS A 277 -29.18 22.03 -10.14
CA LYS A 277 -30.58 22.45 -10.26
C LYS A 277 -31.58 21.34 -9.91
N ASN A 278 -31.36 20.13 -10.43
CA ASN A 278 -32.28 18.99 -10.30
C ASN A 278 -31.66 17.76 -9.62
N GLU A 279 -30.39 17.85 -9.21
CA GLU A 279 -29.60 16.72 -8.72
C GLU A 279 -28.69 17.19 -7.58
N ILE A 280 -28.46 16.34 -6.59
CA ILE A 280 -27.36 16.48 -5.64
C ILE A 280 -26.47 15.26 -5.78
N ARG A 281 -25.15 15.49 -5.84
CA ARG A 281 -24.14 14.45 -5.85
C ARG A 281 -23.37 14.47 -4.53
N TYR A 282 -23.29 13.33 -3.89
CA TYR A 282 -22.57 13.13 -2.64
C TYR A 282 -21.35 12.26 -2.91
N TYR A 283 -20.18 12.76 -2.55
CA TYR A 283 -18.92 12.06 -2.74
C TYR A 283 -18.34 11.64 -1.40
N GLU A 284 -17.91 10.39 -1.35
CA GLU A 284 -17.16 9.82 -0.24
C GLU A 284 -15.78 9.43 -0.74
N VAL A 285 -14.75 10.12 -0.26
CA VAL A 285 -13.36 9.96 -0.65
C VAL A 285 -12.71 8.84 0.18
N LYS A 286 -11.98 7.94 -0.50
CA LYS A 286 -11.26 6.83 0.12
C LYS A 286 -9.88 6.64 -0.48
N THR A 287 -8.93 6.30 0.39
CA THR A 287 -7.49 6.20 0.06
C THR A 287 -7.00 4.77 -0.18
N ALA A 288 -7.90 3.79 -0.21
CA ALA A 288 -7.53 2.41 -0.51
C ALA A 288 -7.04 2.29 -1.96
N GLY A 289 -6.09 1.40 -2.20
CA GLY A 289 -5.53 1.22 -3.55
C GLY A 289 -6.45 0.52 -4.54
N PHE A 290 -7.53 -0.10 -4.08
CA PHE A 290 -8.48 -0.86 -4.89
C PHE A 290 -9.90 -0.30 -4.72
N ALA A 291 -10.64 -0.18 -5.82
CA ALA A 291 -12.00 0.34 -5.85
C ALA A 291 -12.94 -0.49 -4.97
N GLU A 292 -12.79 -1.82 -4.92
CA GLU A 292 -13.65 -2.66 -4.07
C GLU A 292 -13.55 -2.28 -2.58
N ASP A 293 -12.35 -1.92 -2.13
CA ASP A 293 -12.10 -1.57 -0.73
C ASP A 293 -12.58 -0.15 -0.44
N CYS A 294 -12.43 0.78 -1.38
CA CYS A 294 -13.06 2.11 -1.30
C CYS A 294 -14.58 1.99 -1.15
N ILE A 295 -15.22 1.16 -2.00
CA ILE A 295 -16.68 0.99 -1.99
C ILE A 295 -17.16 0.37 -0.69
N ARG A 296 -16.47 -0.68 -0.20
CA ARG A 296 -16.78 -1.31 1.10
C ARG A 296 -16.69 -0.34 2.28
N GLN A 297 -15.77 0.62 2.22
CA GLN A 297 -15.57 1.61 3.27
C GLN A 297 -16.53 2.80 3.15
N GLY A 298 -16.86 3.22 1.92
CA GLY A 298 -17.55 4.49 1.67
C GLY A 298 -19.05 4.38 1.43
N LEU A 299 -19.52 3.37 0.69
CA LEU A 299 -20.90 3.34 0.21
C LEU A 299 -21.94 3.31 1.35
N GLY A 300 -21.64 2.61 2.44
CA GLY A 300 -22.52 2.57 3.61
C GLY A 300 -22.68 3.93 4.29
N GLN A 301 -21.66 4.78 4.25
CA GLN A 301 -21.69 6.13 4.82
C GLN A 301 -22.63 7.03 4.01
N LEU A 302 -22.48 7.01 2.68
CA LEU A 302 -23.38 7.73 1.76
C LEU A 302 -24.84 7.28 1.89
N LEU A 303 -25.08 5.97 2.02
CA LEU A 303 -26.43 5.43 2.23
C LEU A 303 -27.04 5.93 3.55
N SER A 304 -26.24 5.97 4.62
CA SER A 304 -26.67 6.52 5.90
C SER A 304 -27.02 8.00 5.78
N TYR A 305 -26.23 8.78 5.07
CA TYR A 305 -26.50 10.20 4.87
C TYR A 305 -27.84 10.43 4.16
N VAL A 306 -28.04 9.78 3.00
CA VAL A 306 -29.24 9.96 2.18
C VAL A 306 -30.52 9.56 2.91
N HIS A 307 -30.44 8.65 3.88
CA HIS A 307 -31.58 8.28 4.70
C HIS A 307 -32.15 9.46 5.51
N TYR A 308 -31.31 10.41 5.93
CA TYR A 308 -31.69 11.55 6.76
C TYR A 308 -31.94 12.84 5.96
N GLU A 309 -31.57 12.86 4.68
CA GLU A 309 -31.70 14.03 3.81
C GLU A 309 -33.15 14.24 3.34
N ASN A 310 -33.64 15.48 3.43
CA ASN A 310 -35.03 15.82 3.08
C ASN A 310 -35.16 16.55 1.74
N ASP A 311 -34.04 16.91 1.09
CA ASP A 311 -34.07 17.52 -0.25
C ASP A 311 -34.82 16.62 -1.24
N LYS A 312 -35.60 17.18 -2.17
CA LYS A 312 -36.41 16.41 -3.14
C LYS A 312 -35.71 16.10 -4.45
N ARG A 313 -34.57 16.74 -4.74
CA ARG A 313 -33.79 16.54 -5.96
C ARG A 313 -33.34 15.09 -6.11
N LYS A 314 -32.96 14.68 -7.33
CA LYS A 314 -32.36 13.36 -7.54
C LYS A 314 -31.04 13.27 -6.78
N LYS A 315 -30.73 12.14 -6.15
CA LYS A 315 -29.47 11.94 -5.43
C LYS A 315 -28.60 10.97 -6.21
N LYS A 316 -27.32 11.29 -6.33
CA LYS A 316 -26.29 10.40 -6.84
C LYS A 316 -25.20 10.22 -5.80
N LEU A 317 -24.81 8.98 -5.55
CA LEU A 317 -23.81 8.59 -4.57
C LEU A 317 -22.55 8.16 -5.29
N ILE A 318 -21.44 8.84 -5.00
CA ILE A 318 -20.17 8.59 -5.64
C ILE A 318 -19.18 8.19 -4.57
N VAL A 319 -18.61 6.99 -4.69
CA VAL A 319 -17.38 6.69 -3.96
C VAL A 319 -16.22 7.14 -4.83
N PHE A 320 -15.41 8.06 -4.32
CA PHE A 320 -14.24 8.58 -5.01
C PHE A 320 -12.98 7.90 -4.48
N GLY A 321 -12.25 7.25 -5.37
CA GLY A 321 -10.95 6.63 -5.05
C GLY A 321 -9.83 7.19 -5.89
N LYS A 322 -8.62 6.67 -5.70
CA LYS A 322 -7.47 7.11 -6.49
C LYS A 322 -7.41 6.44 -7.86
N ASN A 323 -7.50 5.12 -7.88
CA ASN A 323 -7.21 4.30 -9.06
C ASN A 323 -8.50 3.91 -9.79
N LYS A 324 -8.38 3.76 -11.11
CA LYS A 324 -9.41 3.12 -11.94
C LYS A 324 -9.68 1.68 -11.47
N PRO A 325 -10.94 1.20 -11.50
CA PRO A 325 -11.25 -0.18 -11.18
C PRO A 325 -10.62 -1.13 -12.20
N ASN A 326 -10.15 -2.30 -11.76
CA ASN A 326 -9.82 -3.39 -12.67
C ASN A 326 -11.09 -4.11 -13.17
N ASP A 327 -10.96 -5.03 -14.13
CA ASP A 327 -12.11 -5.71 -14.77
C ASP A 327 -13.03 -6.41 -13.75
N GLN A 328 -12.45 -7.07 -12.73
CA GLN A 328 -13.22 -7.73 -11.68
C GLN A 328 -13.95 -6.72 -10.77
N GLU A 329 -13.39 -5.53 -10.58
CA GLU A 329 -14.02 -4.44 -9.84
C GLU A 329 -15.10 -3.75 -10.65
N VAL A 330 -14.96 -3.66 -11.98
CA VAL A 330 -16.02 -3.20 -12.88
C VAL A 330 -17.24 -4.12 -12.78
N ASP A 331 -17.02 -5.44 -12.83
CA ASP A 331 -18.09 -6.44 -12.64
C ASP A 331 -18.76 -6.28 -11.27
N PHE A 332 -17.98 -6.06 -10.21
CA PHE A 332 -18.49 -5.84 -8.86
C PHE A 332 -19.32 -4.55 -8.74
N ILE A 333 -18.88 -3.45 -9.36
CA ILE A 333 -19.63 -2.19 -9.43
C ILE A 333 -20.95 -2.41 -10.19
N GLY A 334 -20.92 -3.16 -11.30
CA GLY A 334 -22.11 -3.54 -12.06
C GLY A 334 -23.10 -4.35 -11.22
N PHE A 335 -22.60 -5.34 -10.47
CA PHE A 335 -23.41 -6.09 -9.51
C PHE A 335 -24.06 -5.17 -8.48
N ILE A 336 -23.32 -4.27 -7.84
CA ILE A 336 -23.87 -3.32 -6.86
C ILE A 336 -24.98 -2.47 -7.49
N LYS A 337 -24.74 -1.88 -8.66
CA LYS A 337 -25.74 -1.08 -9.39
C LYS A 337 -27.02 -1.89 -9.66
N SER A 338 -26.89 -3.18 -10.00
CA SER A 338 -28.05 -4.07 -10.23
C SER A 338 -28.88 -4.38 -8.97
N GLN A 339 -28.27 -4.30 -7.77
CA GLN A 339 -28.99 -4.54 -6.52
C GLN A 339 -29.76 -3.29 -6.05
N PHE A 340 -29.37 -2.11 -6.52
CA PHE A 340 -29.92 -0.83 -6.10
C PHE A 340 -30.84 -0.21 -7.15
N ASN A 341 -32.13 -0.57 -7.12
CA ASN A 341 -33.12 0.00 -8.05
C ASN A 341 -33.50 1.46 -7.75
N LYS A 342 -33.16 1.98 -6.56
CA LYS A 342 -33.55 3.33 -6.10
C LYS A 342 -32.37 4.24 -5.76
N VAL A 343 -31.14 3.71 -5.79
CA VAL A 343 -29.94 4.46 -5.44
C VAL A 343 -29.08 4.58 -6.69
N ASP A 344 -28.89 5.81 -7.15
CA ASP A 344 -27.97 6.10 -8.25
C ASP A 344 -26.55 6.11 -7.70
N PHE A 345 -25.80 5.03 -7.93
CA PHE A 345 -24.45 4.81 -7.40
C PHE A 345 -23.40 4.82 -8.51
N GLU A 346 -22.25 5.43 -8.25
CA GLU A 346 -21.07 5.42 -9.11
C GLU A 346 -19.78 5.29 -8.31
N TYR A 347 -18.76 4.70 -8.93
CA TYR A 347 -17.38 4.83 -8.47
C TYR A 347 -16.65 5.74 -9.46
N LEU A 348 -15.94 6.73 -8.94
CA LEU A 348 -15.12 7.66 -9.73
C LEU A 348 -13.70 7.62 -9.20
N SER A 349 -12.70 7.77 -10.07
CA SER A 349 -11.30 7.80 -9.66
C SER A 349 -10.57 9.10 -10.01
N LEU A 350 -9.54 9.43 -9.23
CA LEU A 350 -8.63 10.53 -9.53
C LEU A 350 -8.02 10.38 -10.93
N THR A 351 -7.59 9.17 -11.28
CA THR A 351 -7.04 8.88 -12.62
C THR A 351 -8.06 9.10 -13.75
N GLU A 352 -9.36 9.06 -13.49
CA GLU A 352 -10.37 9.42 -14.52
C GLU A 352 -10.44 10.93 -14.70
N ILE A 353 -10.56 11.68 -13.61
CA ILE A 353 -10.72 13.15 -13.68
C ILE A 353 -9.44 13.88 -14.12
N GLU A 354 -8.25 13.32 -13.89
CA GLU A 354 -6.98 13.89 -14.39
C GLU A 354 -6.80 13.72 -15.91
N ASN A 355 -7.66 12.92 -16.56
CA ASN A 355 -7.65 12.70 -18.01
C ASN A 355 -8.87 13.32 -18.74
N GLU A 356 -9.75 14.01 -18.03
CA GLU A 356 -10.85 14.83 -18.58
C GLU A 356 -10.38 16.27 -18.84
#